data_AF-A0AAJ4D1P3-F1
#
_entry.id   AF-A0AAJ4D1P3-F1
#
_cell.length_a   1.000
_cell.length_b   1.000
_cell.length_c   1.000
_cell.angle_alpha   90.00
_cell.angle_beta   90.00
_cell.angle_gamma   90.00
#
_symmetry.space_group_name_H-M   'P 1'
#
loop_
_entity.id
_entity.type
_entity.pdbx_description
1 polymer ?
#
loop_
_entity_poly.entity_id
_entity_poly.type
_entity_poly.pdbx_seq_one_letter_code
_entity_poly.pdbx_strand_id
1 'polypeptide(L)' 'MKVIVESIETKGENLFVGGNLKAYQVYGYLIDADVYFELGPSFKGRFYFPGEQEMSFSKAEKKIRELFVKEGGTNDEIW' A
#
# COMPACT_ATOMS: atom_id res chain seq x y z
N MET A 1 -14.96 6.99 7.21
CA MET A 1 -13.57 6.44 7.35
C MET A 1 -12.55 7.57 7.31
N LYS A 2 -11.54 7.54 8.18
CA LYS A 2 -10.43 8.50 8.25
C LYS A 2 -9.11 7.75 8.11
N VAL A 3 -8.21 8.25 7.27
CA VAL A 3 -6.85 7.71 7.12
C VAL A 3 -5.86 8.81 7.51
N ILE A 4 -4.92 8.49 8.38
CA ILE A 4 -3.85 9.38 8.80
C ILE A 4 -2.55 8.76 8.32
N VAL A 5 -1.91 9.39 7.32
CA VAL A 5 -0.61 8.96 6.82
C VAL A 5 0.47 9.58 7.69
N GLU A 6 1.28 8.76 8.34
CA GLU A 6 2.36 9.17 9.24
C GLU A 6 3.66 9.43 8.46
N SER A 7 3.99 8.56 7.51
CA SER A 7 5.22 8.65 6.72
C SER A 7 5.02 8.11 5.30
N ILE A 8 5.88 8.58 4.39
CA ILE A 8 6.04 8.05 3.05
C ILE A 8 7.53 7.86 2.81
N GLU A 9 7.93 6.62 2.54
CA GLU A 9 9.31 6.25 2.26
C GLU A 9 9.43 5.67 0.85
N THR A 10 10.48 6.04 0.13
CA THR A 10 10.81 5.37 -1.13
C THR A 10 11.48 4.04 -0.83
N LYS A 11 10.98 2.96 -1.42
CA LYS A 11 11.53 1.63 -1.27
C LYS A 11 11.81 1.01 -2.64
N GLY A 12 13.09 0.81 -2.93
CA GLY A 12 13.53 -0.01 -4.06
C GLY A 12 13.54 -1.48 -3.64
N GLU A 13 12.82 -2.33 -4.35
CA GLU A 13 12.87 -3.78 -4.19
C GLU A 13 13.50 -4.43 -5.42
N ASN A 14 14.36 -5.42 -5.19
CA ASN A 14 14.95 -6.22 -6.26
C ASN A 14 13.99 -7.38 -6.58
N LEU A 15 13.36 -7.32 -7.74
CA LEU A 15 12.58 -8.44 -8.26
C LEU A 15 13.50 -9.40 -9.00
N PHE A 16 13.55 -10.64 -8.54
CA PHE A 16 14.28 -11.73 -9.18
C PHE A 16 13.30 -12.56 -10.01
N VAL A 17 13.42 -12.50 -11.33
CA VAL A 17 12.69 -13.39 -12.24
C VAL A 17 13.53 -14.65 -12.45
N GLY A 18 12.94 -15.82 -12.23
CA GLY A 18 13.64 -17.09 -12.11
C GLY A 18 14.64 -17.41 -13.22
N GLY A 19 15.79 -17.98 -12.82
CA GLY A 19 16.75 -18.65 -13.69
C GLY A 19 17.81 -17.77 -14.38
N ASN A 20 17.60 -16.46 -14.48
CA ASN A 20 18.62 -15.54 -14.97
C ASN A 20 18.62 -14.28 -14.09
N LEU A 21 19.72 -14.07 -13.37
CA LEU A 21 19.99 -12.99 -12.40
C LEU A 21 19.94 -11.58 -13.03
N LYS A 22 18.80 -11.17 -13.58
CA LYS A 22 18.49 -9.78 -13.88
C LYS A 22 17.66 -9.26 -12.72
N ALA A 23 18.35 -8.68 -11.73
CA ALA A 23 17.70 -7.91 -10.68
C ALA A 23 17.14 -6.64 -11.33
N TYR A 24 15.82 -6.50 -11.37
CA TYR A 24 15.17 -5.24 -11.71
C TYR A 24 14.88 -4.51 -10.40
N GLN A 25 15.39 -3.30 -10.28
CA GLN A 25 15.05 -2.44 -9.16
C GLN A 25 13.68 -1.82 -9.46
N VAL A 26 12.64 -2.32 -8.80
CA VAL A 26 11.32 -1.71 -8.84
C VAL A 26 11.23 -0.76 -7.66
N TYR A 27 11.08 0.52 -7.97
CA TYR A 27 10.82 1.54 -6.97
C TYR A 27 9.34 1.57 -6.65
N GLY A 28 9.03 1.71 -5.38
CA GLY A 28 7.69 1.94 -4.87
C GLY A 28 7.74 2.79 -3.62
N TYR A 29 6.59 2.93 -2.99
CA TYR A 29 6.44 3.69 -1.76
C TYR A 29 5.91 2.81 -0.64
N LEU A 30 6.58 2.88 0.50
CA LEU A 30 6.15 2.29 1.75
C LEU A 30 5.52 3.39 2.59
N ILE A 31 4.30 3.15 3.08
CA ILE A 31 3.48 4.17 3.71
C ILE A 31 3.01 3.64 5.05
N ASP A 32 3.43 4.29 6.14
CA ASP A 32 2.90 4.02 7.47
C ASP A 32 1.64 4.88 7.69
N ALA A 33 0.55 4.23 8.07
CA ALA A 33 -0.72 4.92 8.27
C ALA A 33 -1.60 4.25 9.33
N ASP A 34 -2.41 5.09 9.98
CA ASP A 34 -3.50 4.69 10.84
C ASP A 34 -4.84 4.88 10.12
N VAL A 35 -5.68 3.84 10.12
CA VAL A 35 -6.99 3.81 9.49
C VAL A 35 -8.07 3.66 10.56
N TYR A 36 -8.99 4.62 10.58
CA TYR A 36 -10.09 4.68 11.54
C TYR A 36 -11.42 4.55 10.81
N PHE A 37 -12.21 3.55 11.20
CA PHE A 37 -13.57 3.36 10.74
C PHE A 37 -14.54 4.00 11.74
N GLU A 38 -15.66 4.55 11.25
CA GLU A 38 -16.66 5.19 12.12
C GLU A 38 -17.35 4.19 13.04
N LEU A 39 -17.59 2.98 12.52
CA LEU A 39 -18.12 1.84 13.26
C LEU A 39 -17.24 0.64 12.91
N GLY A 40 -16.20 0.39 13.69
CA GLY A 40 -15.29 -0.73 13.45
C GLY A 40 -13.92 -0.59 14.12
N PRO A 41 -13.07 -1.62 13.98
CA PRO A 41 -11.72 -1.62 14.53
C PRO A 41 -10.83 -0.61 13.79
N SER A 42 -9.92 0.05 14.49
CA SER A 42 -8.84 0.83 13.89
C SER A 42 -7.70 -0.08 13.44
N PHE A 43 -7.08 0.24 12.30
CA PHE A 43 -5.94 -0.52 11.77
C PHE A 43 -4.72 0.39 11.64
N LYS A 44 -3.62 0.04 12.31
CA LYS A 44 -2.30 0.64 12.08
C LYS A 44 -1.50 -0.31 11.21
N GLY A 45 -0.98 0.17 10.10
CA GLY A 45 -0.30 -0.69 9.16
C GLY A 45 0.64 0.03 8.22
N ARG A 46 1.40 -0.80 7.52
CA ARG A 46 2.42 -0.40 6.55
C ARG A 46 2.00 -0.91 5.18
N PHE A 47 1.80 0.01 4.25
CA PHE A 47 1.24 -0.26 2.92
C PHE A 47 2.31 -0.06 1.86
N TYR A 48 2.54 -1.05 1.01
CA TYR A 48 3.51 -0.97 -0.08
C TYR A 48 2.82 -0.79 -1.42
N PHE A 49 3.18 0.26 -2.15
CA PHE A 49 2.68 0.56 -3.49
C PHE A 49 3.84 0.51 -4.50
N PRO A 50 4.09 -0.65 -5.14
CA PRO A 50 5.13 -0.80 -6.14
C PRO A 50 4.78 -0.07 -7.45
N GLY A 51 5.80 0.42 -8.16
CA GLY A 51 5.66 0.96 -9.52
C GLY A 51 5.04 2.36 -9.61
N GLU A 52 4.77 3.00 -8.47
CA GLU A 52 4.32 4.39 -8.43
C GLU A 52 5.49 5.34 -8.71
N GLN A 53 5.31 6.27 -9.66
CA GLN A 53 6.35 7.26 -10.01
C GLN A 53 6.47 8.37 -8.96
N GLU A 54 5.36 8.77 -8.34
CA GLU A 54 5.32 9.82 -7.30
C GLU A 54 4.23 9.50 -6.28
N MET A 55 4.51 9.80 -5.01
CA MET A 55 3.56 9.62 -3.90
C MET A 55 3.52 10.85 -3.00
N SER A 56 2.34 11.48 -2.93
CA SER A 56 2.02 12.55 -1.96
C SER A 56 1.12 12.02 -0.85
N PHE A 57 1.01 12.74 0.27
CA PHE A 57 0.13 12.39 1.39
C PHE A 57 -1.33 12.21 0.97
N SER A 58 -1.87 13.10 0.12
CA SER A 58 -3.25 13.00 -0.36
C SER A 58 -3.47 11.79 -1.28
N LYS A 59 -2.49 11.47 -2.13
CA LYS A 59 -2.53 10.29 -3.01
C LYS A 59 -2.41 8.99 -2.20
N ALA A 60 -1.54 8.96 -1.20
CA ALA A 60 -1.37 7.87 -0.25
C ALA A 60 -2.67 7.59 0.50
N GLU A 61 -3.28 8.63 1.07
CA GLU A 61 -4.56 8.55 1.77
C GLU A 61 -5.64 7.94 0.86
N LYS A 62 -5.78 8.47 -0.37
CA LYS A 62 -6.75 7.97 -1.34
C LYS A 62 -6.53 6.50 -1.68
N LYS A 63 -5.29 6.08 -1.96
CA LYS A 63 -4.96 4.69 -2.30
C LYS A 63 -5.24 3.72 -1.15
N ILE A 64 -4.88 4.10 0.08
CA ILE A 64 -5.21 3.29 1.26
C ILE A 64 -6.72 3.18 1.42
N ARG A 65 -7.48 4.28 1.23
CA ARG A 65 -8.95 4.21 1.24
C ARG A 65 -9.49 3.23 0.21
N GLU A 66 -8.94 3.23 -1.01
CA GLU A 66 -9.35 2.32 -2.08
C GLU A 66 -9.11 0.85 -1.75
N LEU A 67 -8.06 0.50 -0.99
CA LEU A 67 -7.82 -0.88 -0.52
C LEU A 67 -8.99 -1.39 0.33
N PHE A 68 -9.38 -0.62 1.36
CA PHE A 68 -10.46 -1.01 2.26
C PHE A 68 -11.86 -0.91 1.65
N VAL A 69 -12.04 -0.12 0.58
CA VAL A 69 -13.31 -0.07 -0.17
C VAL A 69 -13.40 -1.23 -1.16
N LYS A 70 -12.31 -1.62 -1.83
CA LYS A 70 -12.29 -2.77 -2.74
C LYS A 70 -12.46 -4.09 -2.00
N GLU A 71 -11.89 -4.23 -0.81
CA GLU A 71 -12.08 -5.44 0.02
C GLU A 71 -13.47 -5.52 0.67
N GLY A 72 -14.28 -4.45 0.61
CA GLY A 72 -15.67 -4.42 1.11
C GLY A 72 -16.73 -4.95 0.13
N GLY A 73 -16.34 -5.46 -1.04
CA GLY A 73 -17.25 -5.93 -2.07
C GLY A 73 -17.10 -7.43 -2.36
N THR A 74 -17.69 -8.28 -1.52
CA THR A 74 -17.99 -9.72 -1.75
C THR A 74 -16.83 -10.65 -2.15
N ASN A 75 -16.55 -11.61 -1.25
CA ASN A 75 -16.04 -12.98 -1.44
C ASN A 75 -15.16 -13.28 -2.67
N ASP A 76 -13.88 -13.55 -2.46
CA ASP A 76 -13.33 -14.91 -2.36
C ASP A 76 -11.80 -14.84 -2.46
N GLU A 77 -11.14 -15.62 -1.60
CA GLU A 77 -9.78 -16.14 -1.71
C GLU A 77 -8.65 -15.20 -2.15
N ILE A 78 -7.75 -14.87 -1.22
CA ILE A 78 -6.33 -14.78 -1.56
C ILE A 78 -5.54 -15.50 -0.45
N TRP A 79 -5.13 -16.74 -0.75
CA TRP A 79 -4.06 -17.49 -0.08
C TRP A 79 -2.70 -17.05 -0.63
#